data_AF-A0A9J7LWI2-F1
#
_entry.id   AF-A0A9J7LWI2-F1
#
_cell.length_a   1.000
_cell.length_b   1.000
_cell.length_c   1.000
_cell.angle_alpha   90.00
_cell.angle_beta   90.00
_cell.angle_gamma   90.00
#
_symmetry.space_group_name_H-M   'P 1'
#
loop_
_entity.id
_entity.type
_entity.pdbx_description
1 polymer ?
#
loop_
_entity_poly.entity_id
_entity_poly.type
_entity_poly.pdbx_seq_one_letter_code
_entity_poly.pdbx_strand_id
1 'polypeptide(L)'
;MEYGSSKAHPNPHLVLESAWRVPNWASMKDALVQVEQSCPKEMAWKVNMYRGYIAICHPEEHHLNLIERLVEMSSSQSIKEWRRLPLIVANIHVPLLQAAQQVIELQEASQIHTGLQPANIGRNSSLHDMKAIVKTWR
;
A
#
# COMPACT_ATOMS: atom_id res chain seq x y z
N MET A 1 -17.98 4.41 -6.24
CA MET A 1 -17.91 3.10 -5.56
C MET A 1 -19.03 2.17 -6.02
N GLU A 2 -20.26 2.69 -6.24
CA GLU A 2 -21.43 1.91 -6.65
C GLU A 2 -21.27 1.06 -7.94
N TYR A 3 -20.48 1.53 -8.92
CA TYR A 3 -20.25 0.76 -10.15
C TYR A 3 -19.40 -0.52 -9.93
N GLY A 4 -18.37 -0.46 -9.08
CA GLY A 4 -17.49 -1.61 -8.81
C GLY A 4 -18.14 -2.66 -7.91
N SER A 5 -19.07 -2.24 -7.05
CA SER A 5 -19.86 -3.11 -6.16
C SER A 5 -21.20 -3.53 -6.77
N SER A 6 -21.45 -3.19 -8.04
CA SER A 6 -22.70 -3.55 -8.72
C SER A 6 -22.84 -5.06 -8.83
N LYS A 7 -23.99 -5.59 -8.39
CA LYS A 7 -24.30 -7.03 -8.48
C LYS A 7 -24.32 -7.55 -9.92
N ALA A 8 -24.57 -6.67 -10.89
CA ALA A 8 -24.59 -7.04 -12.31
C ALA A 8 -23.17 -7.19 -12.89
N HIS A 9 -22.20 -6.42 -12.40
CA HIS A 9 -20.83 -6.38 -12.92
C HIS A 9 -19.83 -6.14 -11.78
N PRO A 10 -19.61 -7.12 -10.89
CA PRO A 10 -18.65 -6.97 -9.81
C PRO A 10 -17.24 -6.77 -10.38
N ASN A 11 -16.56 -5.71 -9.93
CA ASN A 11 -15.18 -5.44 -10.30
C ASN A 11 -14.32 -5.19 -9.05
N PRO A 12 -13.77 -6.26 -8.46
CA PRO A 12 -12.97 -6.18 -7.24
C PRO A 12 -11.72 -5.31 -7.39
N HIS A 13 -11.10 -5.27 -8.59
CA HIS A 13 -9.96 -4.39 -8.86
C HIS A 13 -10.35 -2.90 -8.74
N LEU A 14 -11.50 -2.52 -9.29
CA LEU A 14 -12.01 -1.14 -9.19
C LEU A 14 -12.38 -0.79 -7.74
N VAL A 15 -12.94 -1.74 -6.99
CA VAL A 15 -13.20 -1.56 -5.56
C VAL A 15 -11.88 -1.31 -4.82
N LEU A 16 -10.85 -2.13 -5.04
CA LEU A 16 -9.54 -1.91 -4.44
C LEU A 16 -8.96 -0.53 -4.78
N GLU A 17 -8.94 -0.14 -6.05
CA GLU A 17 -8.45 1.19 -6.45
C GLU A 17 -9.18 2.33 -5.75
N SER A 18 -10.48 2.21 -5.57
CA SER A 18 -11.29 3.31 -5.04
C SER A 18 -11.33 3.33 -3.51
N ALA A 19 -11.31 2.18 -2.85
CA ALA A 19 -11.54 2.05 -1.41
C ALA A 19 -10.40 2.58 -0.54
N TRP A 20 -9.16 2.62 -1.03
CA TRP A 20 -8.05 3.29 -0.30
C TRP A 20 -8.04 4.81 -0.53
N ARG A 21 -8.55 5.29 -1.67
CA ARG A 21 -8.65 6.72 -2.01
C ARG A 21 -9.85 7.39 -1.34
N VAL A 22 -10.94 6.66 -1.20
CA VAL A 22 -12.13 7.03 -0.44
C VAL A 22 -12.28 5.98 0.68
N PRO A 23 -11.77 6.26 1.89
CA PRO A 23 -11.50 5.24 2.90
C PRO A 23 -12.72 4.35 3.20
N ASN A 24 -12.70 3.14 2.67
CA ASN A 24 -13.67 2.08 2.95
C ASN A 24 -12.91 0.76 3.12
N TRP A 25 -12.21 0.64 4.24
CA TRP A 25 -11.28 -0.46 4.50
C TRP A 25 -11.95 -1.83 4.59
N ALA A 26 -13.20 -1.90 5.05
CA ALA A 26 -13.98 -3.14 5.06
C ALA A 26 -14.22 -3.66 3.63
N SER A 27 -14.71 -2.79 2.73
CA SER A 27 -14.90 -3.17 1.32
C SER A 27 -13.57 -3.48 0.63
N MET A 28 -12.50 -2.81 1.04
CA MET A 28 -11.15 -3.10 0.55
C MET A 28 -10.69 -4.51 0.96
N LYS A 29 -10.88 -4.90 2.22
CA LYS A 29 -10.54 -6.23 2.74
C LYS A 29 -11.28 -7.33 1.98
N ASP A 30 -12.58 -7.16 1.75
CA ASP A 30 -13.40 -8.13 1.01
C ASP A 30 -12.99 -8.23 -0.46
N ALA A 31 -12.74 -7.08 -1.11
CA ALA A 31 -12.28 -7.06 -2.50
C ALA A 31 -10.88 -7.65 -2.67
N LEU A 32 -10.01 -7.47 -1.68
CA LEU A 32 -8.65 -7.99 -1.70
C LEU A 32 -8.62 -9.51 -1.77
N VAL A 33 -9.46 -10.19 -0.98
CA VAL A 33 -9.58 -11.66 -0.98
C VAL A 33 -9.93 -12.18 -2.37
N GLN A 34 -10.81 -11.49 -3.10
CA GLN A 34 -11.20 -11.89 -4.46
C GLN A 34 -10.08 -11.63 -5.47
N VAL A 35 -9.41 -10.48 -5.40
CA VAL A 35 -8.32 -10.13 -6.32
C VAL A 35 -7.13 -11.06 -6.15
N GLU A 36 -6.80 -11.46 -4.92
CA GLU A 36 -5.69 -12.37 -4.63
C GLU A 36 -5.80 -13.71 -5.38
N GLN A 37 -7.02 -14.23 -5.53
CA GLN A 37 -7.26 -15.52 -6.19
C GLN A 37 -7.05 -15.46 -7.70
N SER A 38 -7.22 -14.28 -8.31
CA SER A 38 -7.15 -14.09 -9.77
C SER A 38 -6.09 -13.09 -10.20
N CYS A 39 -5.16 -12.71 -9.31
CA CYS A 39 -4.25 -11.59 -9.54
C CYS A 39 -3.24 -11.89 -10.67
N PRO A 40 -3.14 -11.02 -11.69
CA PRO A 40 -2.03 -11.05 -12.64
C PRO A 40 -0.68 -10.90 -11.91
N LYS A 41 0.36 -11.62 -12.37
CA LYS A 41 1.68 -11.59 -11.71
C LYS A 41 2.29 -10.19 -11.71
N GLU A 42 2.01 -9.43 -12.75
CA GLU A 42 2.44 -8.04 -12.98
C GLU A 42 1.80 -7.06 -11.98
N MET A 43 0.71 -7.46 -11.32
CA MET A 43 -0.02 -6.67 -10.31
C MET A 43 0.22 -7.14 -8.88
N ALA A 44 1.09 -8.15 -8.66
CA ALA A 44 1.35 -8.70 -7.34
C ALA A 44 1.89 -7.65 -6.34
N TRP A 45 2.68 -6.68 -6.81
CA TRP A 45 3.20 -5.60 -5.96
C TRP A 45 2.06 -4.76 -5.38
N LYS A 46 0.99 -4.57 -6.15
CA LYS A 46 -0.17 -3.77 -5.77
C LYS A 46 -1.00 -4.45 -4.70
N VAL A 47 -1.17 -5.77 -4.81
CA VAL A 47 -1.80 -6.60 -3.78
C VAL A 47 -1.03 -6.51 -2.46
N ASN A 48 0.29 -6.60 -2.50
CA ASN A 48 1.12 -6.46 -1.29
C ASN A 48 1.00 -5.05 -0.66
N MET A 49 0.96 -4.01 -1.48
CA MET A 49 0.73 -2.64 -1.02
C MET A 49 -0.64 -2.49 -0.33
N TYR A 50 -1.69 -3.07 -0.90
CA TYR A 50 -3.04 -3.06 -0.32
C TYR A 50 -3.15 -3.83 0.99
N ARG A 51 -2.47 -4.97 1.10
CA ARG A 51 -2.30 -5.68 2.38
C ARG A 51 -1.65 -4.78 3.42
N GLY A 52 -0.64 -4.00 3.01
CA GLY A 52 0.05 -3.06 3.87
C GLY A 52 -0.88 -1.97 4.41
N TYR A 53 -1.70 -1.36 3.54
CA TYR A 53 -2.69 -0.36 3.96
C TYR A 53 -3.69 -0.93 4.97
N ILE A 54 -4.24 -2.12 4.69
CA ILE A 54 -5.17 -2.79 5.61
C ILE A 54 -4.48 -3.09 6.95
N ALA A 55 -3.24 -3.58 6.94
CA ALA A 55 -2.49 -3.89 8.16
C ALA A 55 -2.22 -2.65 9.03
N ILE A 56 -2.00 -1.47 8.44
CA ILE A 56 -1.85 -0.21 9.19
C ILE A 56 -3.20 0.28 9.73
N CYS A 57 -4.26 0.18 8.93
CA CYS A 57 -5.57 0.75 9.24
C CYS A 57 -6.48 -0.17 10.09
N HIS A 58 -6.12 -1.44 10.28
CA HIS A 58 -6.84 -2.39 11.13
C HIS A 58 -5.94 -2.90 12.29
N PRO A 59 -5.87 -2.15 13.40
CA PRO A 59 -4.91 -2.39 14.49
C PRO A 59 -5.20 -3.64 15.35
N GLU A 60 -6.35 -4.30 15.20
CA GLU A 60 -6.64 -5.53 15.95
C GLU A 60 -5.74 -6.70 15.52
N GLU A 61 -5.16 -6.63 14.32
CA GLU A 61 -4.20 -7.60 13.79
C GLU A 61 -2.78 -6.99 13.84
N HIS A 62 -2.16 -6.94 15.03
CA HIS A 62 -0.81 -6.38 15.22
C HIS A 62 0.25 -7.16 14.42
N HIS A 63 0.55 -6.71 13.20
CA HIS A 63 1.56 -7.33 12.34
C HIS A 63 2.54 -6.29 11.75
N LEU A 64 3.24 -5.52 12.59
CA LEU A 64 4.27 -4.58 12.10
C LEU A 64 5.33 -5.29 11.24
N ASN A 65 5.78 -6.48 11.66
CA ASN A 65 6.73 -7.31 10.91
C ASN A 65 6.17 -7.75 9.53
N LEU A 66 4.84 -7.85 9.39
CA LEU A 66 4.22 -8.14 8.10
C LEU A 66 4.34 -6.95 7.16
N ILE A 67 4.20 -5.72 7.66
CA ILE A 67 4.27 -4.51 6.82
C ILE A 67 5.68 -4.37 6.23
N GLU A 68 6.74 -4.58 7.00
CA GLU A 68 8.12 -4.55 6.48
C GLU A 68 8.32 -5.57 5.35
N ARG A 69 7.84 -6.80 5.56
CA ARG A 69 7.88 -7.85 4.53
C ARG A 69 7.07 -7.47 3.28
N LEU A 70 5.88 -6.86 3.46
CA LEU A 70 5.04 -6.43 2.35
C LEU A 70 5.67 -5.28 1.55
N VAL A 71 6.35 -4.34 2.22
CA VAL A 71 7.14 -3.27 1.58
C VAL A 71 8.27 -3.86 0.75
N GLU A 72 9.03 -4.81 1.32
CA GLU A 72 10.12 -5.48 0.60
C GLU A 72 9.61 -6.24 -0.64
N MET A 73 8.53 -7.01 -0.47
CA MET A 73 7.90 -7.75 -1.58
C MET A 73 7.40 -6.81 -2.67
N SER A 74 6.72 -5.72 -2.30
CA SER A 74 6.20 -4.73 -3.24
C SER A 74 7.34 -4.05 -4.02
N SER A 75 8.40 -3.65 -3.31
CA SER A 75 9.59 -3.03 -3.92
C SER A 75 10.26 -3.98 -4.92
N SER A 76 10.57 -5.21 -4.50
CA SER A 76 11.21 -6.22 -5.34
C SER A 76 10.40 -6.53 -6.61
N GLN A 77 9.08 -6.65 -6.47
CA GLN A 77 8.19 -6.93 -7.59
C GLN A 77 8.07 -5.72 -8.54
N SER A 78 7.94 -4.49 -8.03
CA SER A 78 7.93 -3.28 -8.86
C SER A 78 9.23 -3.11 -9.65
N ILE A 79 10.39 -3.39 -9.02
CA ILE A 79 11.70 -3.37 -9.70
C ILE A 79 11.79 -4.47 -10.77
N LYS A 80 11.21 -5.64 -10.52
CA LYS A 80 11.17 -6.72 -11.51
C LYS A 80 10.37 -6.32 -12.74
N GLU A 81 9.21 -5.68 -12.55
CA GLU A 81 8.42 -5.15 -13.68
C GLU A 81 9.14 -4.01 -14.40
N TRP A 82 9.86 -3.15 -13.67
CA TRP A 82 10.68 -2.10 -14.28
C TRP A 82 11.71 -2.68 -15.26
N ARG A 83 12.41 -3.74 -14.84
CA ARG A 83 13.44 -4.40 -15.66
C ARG A 83 12.89 -5.09 -16.91
N ARG A 84 11.58 -5.32 -16.99
CA ARG A 84 10.91 -5.89 -18.18
C ARG A 84 10.62 -4.84 -19.25
N LEU A 85 10.66 -3.54 -18.90
CA LEU A 85 10.41 -2.44 -19.82
C LEU A 85 11.66 -2.11 -20.65
N PRO A 86 11.52 -1.39 -21.78
CA PRO A 86 12.65 -0.90 -22.56
C PRO A 86 13.60 -0.03 -21.71
N LEU A 87 14.90 -0.08 -22.00
CA LEU A 87 15.93 0.66 -21.25
C LEU A 87 15.69 2.19 -21.27
N ILE A 88 15.07 2.70 -22.34
CA ILE A 88 14.76 4.12 -22.48
C ILE A 88 13.55 4.45 -21.61
N VAL A 89 13.75 5.34 -20.64
CA VAL A 89 12.67 5.83 -19.77
C VAL A 89 11.67 6.63 -20.59
N ALA A 90 10.40 6.27 -20.44
CA ALA A 90 9.26 6.83 -21.18
C ALA A 90 7.97 6.67 -20.34
N ASN A 91 6.83 7.15 -20.85
CA ASN A 91 5.54 7.14 -20.15
C ASN A 91 5.13 5.77 -19.57
N ILE A 92 5.54 4.66 -20.20
CA ILE A 92 5.28 3.30 -19.71
C ILE A 92 5.88 3.02 -18.31
N HIS A 93 6.89 3.77 -17.90
CA HIS A 93 7.54 3.65 -16.59
C HIS A 93 6.81 4.42 -15.49
N VAL A 94 6.01 5.42 -15.83
CA VAL A 94 5.34 6.32 -14.85
C VAL A 94 4.52 5.54 -13.81
N PRO A 95 3.72 4.51 -14.16
CA PRO A 95 2.99 3.74 -13.16
C PRO A 95 3.90 3.04 -12.14
N LEU A 96 5.10 2.61 -12.53
CA LEU A 96 6.06 1.97 -11.63
C LEU A 96 6.81 2.98 -10.77
N LEU A 97 7.05 4.20 -11.28
CA LEU A 97 7.57 5.30 -10.45
C LEU A 97 6.55 5.70 -9.38
N GLN A 98 5.28 5.79 -9.75
CA GLN A 98 4.18 6.03 -8.81
C GLN A 98 4.11 4.89 -7.78
N ALA A 99 4.22 3.63 -8.21
CA ALA A 99 4.28 2.49 -7.31
C ALA A 99 5.45 2.59 -6.32
N ALA A 100 6.65 2.97 -6.78
CA ALA A 100 7.81 3.14 -5.91
C ALA A 100 7.56 4.21 -4.84
N GLN A 101 6.98 5.35 -5.23
CA GLN A 101 6.60 6.40 -4.28
C GLN A 101 5.57 5.90 -3.26
N GLN A 102 4.53 5.19 -3.70
CA GLN A 102 3.52 4.62 -2.80
C GLN A 102 4.09 3.59 -1.82
N VAL A 103 5.11 2.83 -2.22
CA VAL A 103 5.81 1.87 -1.33
C VAL A 103 6.62 2.59 -0.27
N ILE A 104 7.26 3.71 -0.61
CA ILE A 104 7.97 4.57 0.36
C ILE A 104 6.96 5.15 1.36
N GLU A 105 5.86 5.72 0.87
CA GLU A 105 4.80 6.28 1.72
C GLU A 105 4.18 5.23 2.65
N LEU A 106 4.01 3.98 2.18
CA LEU A 106 3.56 2.87 3.02
C LEU A 106 4.53 2.58 4.17
N GLN A 107 5.83 2.55 3.88
CA GLN A 107 6.87 2.32 4.89
C GLN A 107 6.90 3.46 5.91
N GLU A 108 6.84 4.70 5.44
CA GLU A 108 6.79 5.90 6.28
C GLU A 108 5.53 5.96 7.14
N ALA A 109 4.37 5.59 6.59
CA ALA A 109 3.12 5.47 7.33
C ALA A 109 3.22 4.42 8.45
N SER A 110 3.89 3.29 8.21
CA SER A 110 4.16 2.26 9.24
C SER A 110 5.04 2.80 10.38
N GLN A 111 6.06 3.61 10.05
CA GLN A 111 6.93 4.24 11.04
C GLN A 111 6.17 5.25 11.90
N ILE A 112 5.34 6.09 11.28
CA ILE A 112 4.43 7.01 12.00
C ILE A 112 3.49 6.21 12.91
N HIS A 113 2.84 5.17 12.38
CA HIS A 113 1.93 4.34 13.16
C HIS A 113 2.63 3.72 14.38
N THR A 114 3.84 3.21 14.20
CA THR A 114 4.66 2.66 15.29
C THR A 114 4.97 3.75 16.32
N GLY A 115 5.42 4.93 15.88
CA GLY A 115 5.72 6.07 16.77
C GLY A 115 4.50 6.57 17.57
N LEU A 116 3.29 6.35 17.06
CA LEU A 116 2.02 6.70 17.72
C LEU A 116 1.52 5.63 18.70
N GLN A 117 2.11 4.44 18.75
CA GLN A 117 1.68 3.41 19.70
C GLN A 117 1.88 3.86 21.15
N PRO A 118 1.01 3.48 22.10
CA PRO A 118 1.07 3.92 23.50
C PRO A 118 2.44 3.76 24.16
N ALA A 119 3.15 2.66 23.85
CA ALA A 119 4.49 2.36 24.38
C ALA A 119 5.61 3.28 23.83
N ASN A 120 5.35 4.01 22.74
CA ASN A 120 6.31 4.89 22.07
C ASN A 120 6.00 6.39 22.30
N ILE A 121 4.81 6.73 22.78
CA ILE A 121 4.40 8.11 23.10
C ILE A 121 5.31 8.68 24.20
N GLY A 122 5.88 9.86 23.96
CA GLY A 122 6.74 10.56 24.92
C GLY A 122 8.25 10.36 24.71
N ARG A 123 8.66 9.47 23.80
CA ARG A 123 10.06 9.42 23.35
C ARG A 123 10.35 10.55 22.38
N ASN A 124 11.33 11.39 22.70
CA ASN A 124 11.68 12.54 21.86
C ASN A 124 12.15 12.13 20.44
N SER A 125 12.88 11.01 20.31
CA SER A 125 13.38 10.52 19.02
C SER A 125 12.26 10.21 18.03
N SER A 126 11.26 9.42 18.42
CA SER A 126 10.12 9.07 17.55
C SER A 126 9.32 10.30 17.12
N LEU A 127 9.19 11.32 17.97
CA LEU A 127 8.53 12.57 17.63
C LEU A 127 9.30 13.39 16.59
N HIS A 128 10.63 13.41 16.65
CA HIS A 128 11.45 14.09 15.66
C HIS A 128 11.39 13.39 14.30
N ASP A 129 11.49 12.06 14.28
CA ASP A 129 11.44 11.27 13.04
C ASP A 129 10.09 11.43 12.33
N MET A 130 8.98 11.33 13.06
CA MET A 130 7.63 11.54 12.51
C MET A 130 7.46 12.94 11.91
N LYS A 131 8.01 13.98 12.55
CA LYS A 131 7.96 15.35 12.02
C LYS A 131 8.76 15.50 10.73
N ALA A 132 9.90 14.81 10.62
CA ALA A 132 10.70 14.81 9.41
C ALA A 132 9.93 14.19 8.23
N ILE A 133 9.28 13.04 8.45
CA ILE A 133 8.44 12.38 7.44
C ILE A 133 7.31 13.30 6.97
N VAL A 134 6.54 13.87 7.91
CA VAL A 134 5.43 14.78 7.57
C VAL A 134 5.90 16.02 6.82
N LYS A 135 7.13 16.48 7.07
CA LYS A 135 7.74 17.59 6.33
C LYS A 135 8.09 17.18 4.90
N THR A 136 8.60 15.97 4.67
CA THR A 136 8.90 15.43 3.33
C THR A 136 7.65 15.30 2.47
N TRP A 137 6.50 15.01 3.08
CA TRP A 137 5.21 14.86 2.38
C TRP A 137 4.55 16.18 1.97
N ARG A 138 5.02 17.32 2.49
CA ARG A 138 4.49 18.66 2.18
C ARG A 138 5.18 19.27 0.99
#